data_AF-A0A8S9TF88-F1
#
_entry.id   AF-A0A8S9TF88-F1
#
_cell.length_a   1.000
_cell.length_b   1.000
_cell.length_c   1.000
_cell.angle_alpha   90.00
_cell.angle_beta   90.00
_cell.angle_gamma   90.00
#
_symmetry.space_group_name_H-M   'P 1'
#
loop_
_entity.id
_entity.type
_entity.pdbx_description
1 polymer ?
#
loop_
_entity_poly.entity_id
_entity_poly.type
_entity_poly.pdbx_seq_one_letter_code
_entity_poly.pdbx_strand_id
1 'polypeptide(L)'
;MYFNPPNDPPAQPVSQVFHLSNGNRYQVTHQWGGSFAPWQDGGTWVIGSRTDQHVVAIDIKSNDGGQTLNGTITYSGEGPIGFWATQFGSNNDYKVETQWGGDAAPWNDGGTWVIGSRTDQHVVAIDVQSNDGGQTLNGTITYSGEGPISFKGQRERI
;
A
#
# COMPACT_ATOMS: atom_id res chain seq x y z
N MET A 1 17.25 16.16 30.28
CA MET A 1 16.43 14.94 30.21
C MET A 1 16.45 14.48 28.77
N TYR A 2 17.16 13.38 28.49
CA TYR A 2 17.27 12.83 27.15
C TYR A 2 16.06 11.92 26.90
N PHE A 3 15.23 12.27 25.91
CA PHE A 3 14.18 11.39 25.41
C PHE A 3 14.84 10.24 24.62
N ASN A 4 14.53 9.01 25.01
CA ASN A 4 14.97 7.80 24.33
C ASN A 4 14.04 7.56 23.14
N PRO A 5 14.50 7.52 21.88
CA PRO A 5 13.65 7.11 20.76
C PRO A 5 13.30 5.62 20.87
N PRO A 6 12.13 5.18 20.36
CA PRO A 6 11.76 3.78 20.36
C PRO A 6 12.76 2.95 19.53
N ASN A 7 13.07 1.76 20.02
CA ASN A 7 14.04 0.84 19.45
C ASN A 7 13.60 0.37 18.04
N ASP A 8 14.07 1.04 16.99
CA ASP A 8 14.01 0.49 15.64
C ASP A 8 15.02 -0.66 15.52
N PRO A 9 14.62 -1.85 15.03
CA PRO A 9 15.57 -2.91 14.72
C PRO A 9 16.48 -2.46 13.56
N PRO A 10 17.76 -2.90 13.55
CA PRO A 10 18.71 -2.51 12.52
C PRO A 10 18.23 -2.97 11.13
N ALA A 11 18.42 -2.09 10.14
CA ALA A 11 18.20 -2.38 8.73
C ALA A 11 18.91 -3.70 8.35
N GLN A 12 18.14 -4.67 7.88
CA GLN A 12 18.66 -5.98 7.50
C GLN A 12 19.44 -5.88 6.17
N PRO A 13 20.56 -6.62 6.01
CA PRO A 13 21.41 -6.53 4.83
C PRO A 13 20.69 -7.02 3.56
N VAL A 14 20.91 -6.28 2.46
CA VAL A 14 20.28 -6.50 1.16
C VAL A 14 20.91 -7.72 0.47
N SER A 15 20.27 -8.88 0.62
CA SER A 15 20.56 -10.10 -0.14
C SER A 15 19.37 -10.42 -1.03
N GLN A 16 19.62 -10.36 -2.34
CA GLN A 16 18.69 -10.56 -3.43
C GLN A 16 18.18 -12.01 -3.48
N VAL A 17 17.05 -12.25 -2.82
CA VAL A 17 16.08 -13.29 -3.15
C VAL A 17 14.72 -12.63 -3.00
N PHE A 18 13.84 -12.75 -3.99
CA PHE A 18 12.44 -12.32 -3.93
C PHE A 18 11.70 -13.08 -2.82
N HIS A 19 11.97 -12.76 -1.56
CA HIS A 19 11.02 -12.95 -0.49
C HIS A 19 10.06 -11.78 -0.58
N LEU A 20 9.11 -11.86 -1.53
CA LEU A 20 7.81 -11.29 -1.25
C LEU A 20 7.41 -11.92 0.09
N SER A 21 7.48 -11.16 1.17
CA SER A 21 6.94 -11.61 2.44
C SER A 21 5.48 -11.91 2.17
N ASN A 22 5.13 -13.19 2.03
CA ASN A 22 3.77 -13.61 1.68
C ASN A 22 2.74 -13.03 2.68
N GLY A 23 3.19 -12.60 3.86
CA GLY A 23 2.43 -11.84 4.85
C GLY A 23 1.93 -10.45 4.42
N ASN A 24 2.27 -9.95 3.23
CA ASN A 24 1.75 -8.68 2.69
C ASN A 24 0.98 -8.84 1.37
N ARG A 25 0.65 -10.08 0.97
CA ARG A 25 -0.18 -10.35 -0.21
C ARG A 25 -1.65 -10.27 0.15
N TYR A 26 -2.44 -9.59 -0.69
CA TYR A 26 -3.88 -9.43 -0.52
C TYR A 26 -4.61 -9.91 -1.76
N GLN A 27 -5.61 -10.76 -1.56
CA GLN A 27 -6.64 -11.03 -2.56
C GLN A 27 -7.64 -9.89 -2.55
N VAL A 28 -7.71 -9.17 -3.66
CA VAL A 28 -8.52 -7.97 -3.80
C VAL A 28 -9.81 -8.29 -4.53
N THR A 29 -10.90 -7.65 -4.10
CA THR A 29 -12.17 -7.62 -4.83
C THR A 29 -12.68 -6.19 -4.94
N HIS A 30 -13.39 -5.92 -6.04
CA HIS A 30 -13.99 -4.62 -6.32
C HIS A 30 -15.50 -4.70 -6.44
N GLN A 31 -16.19 -3.62 -6.12
CA GLN A 31 -17.61 -3.44 -6.38
C GLN A 31 -17.87 -2.09 -7.02
N TRP A 32 -18.58 -2.09 -8.14
CA TRP A 32 -19.03 -0.91 -8.87
C TRP A 32 -20.49 -1.08 -9.32
N GLY A 33 -21.21 0.01 -9.53
CA GLY A 33 -22.63 -0.02 -9.90
C GLY A 33 -23.61 -0.05 -8.71
N GLY A 34 -23.15 0.31 -7.50
CA GLY A 34 -23.97 0.41 -6.28
C GLY A 34 -23.79 -0.76 -5.32
N SER A 35 -24.38 -0.65 -4.13
CA SER A 35 -24.15 -1.57 -3.00
C SER A 35 -24.64 -3.00 -3.21
N PHE A 36 -25.54 -3.23 -4.18
CA PHE A 36 -26.08 -4.54 -4.51
C PHE A 36 -25.38 -5.22 -5.69
N ALA A 37 -24.41 -4.55 -6.32
CA ALA A 37 -23.64 -5.15 -7.40
C ALA A 37 -22.77 -6.31 -6.86
N PRO A 38 -22.52 -7.36 -7.66
CA PRO A 38 -21.62 -8.42 -7.24
C PRO A 38 -20.19 -7.88 -7.07
N TRP A 39 -19.47 -8.47 -6.11
CA TRP A 39 -18.04 -8.26 -6.00
C TRP A 39 -17.32 -9.05 -7.08
N GLN A 40 -16.33 -8.44 -7.71
CA GLN A 40 -15.57 -9.02 -8.81
C GLN A 40 -14.11 -9.14 -8.39
N ASP A 41 -13.40 -10.10 -8.98
CA ASP A 41 -11.98 -10.29 -8.74
C ASP A 41 -11.19 -9.03 -9.10
N GLY A 42 -10.36 -8.58 -8.16
CA GLY A 42 -9.46 -7.43 -8.29
C GLY A 42 -7.99 -7.85 -8.33
N GLY A 43 -7.70 -9.15 -8.39
CA GLY A 43 -6.36 -9.73 -8.47
C GLY A 43 -5.60 -9.68 -7.14
N THR A 44 -4.31 -10.02 -7.21
CA THR A 44 -3.43 -10.05 -6.04
C THR A 44 -2.58 -8.79 -5.97
N TRP A 45 -2.59 -8.13 -4.82
CA TRP A 45 -1.79 -6.94 -4.53
C TRP A 45 -0.76 -7.25 -3.46
N VAL A 46 0.33 -6.48 -3.42
CA VAL A 46 1.35 -6.53 -2.36
C VAL A 46 1.36 -5.17 -1.68
N ILE A 47 0.94 -5.14 -0.42
CA ILE A 47 0.70 -3.91 0.34
C ILE A 47 1.50 -3.98 1.64
N GLY A 48 2.53 -3.14 1.75
CA GLY A 48 3.49 -3.16 2.85
C GLY A 48 4.73 -3.99 2.53
N SER A 49 5.83 -3.67 3.21
CA SER A 49 7.13 -4.35 3.07
C SER A 49 7.66 -4.94 4.37
N ARG A 50 7.08 -4.58 5.52
CA ARG A 50 7.46 -5.08 6.84
C ARG A 50 6.85 -6.48 7.09
N THR A 51 7.58 -7.38 7.73
CA THR A 51 7.16 -8.79 7.91
C THR A 51 6.06 -8.96 8.97
N ASP A 52 6.19 -8.32 10.13
CA ASP A 52 5.31 -8.52 11.30
C ASP A 52 4.52 -7.27 11.70
N GLN A 53 4.47 -6.29 10.80
CA GLN A 53 3.79 -5.03 11.03
C GLN A 53 3.11 -4.59 9.74
N HIS A 54 1.80 -4.71 9.70
CA HIS A 54 1.03 -4.57 8.46
C HIS A 54 0.44 -3.18 8.32
N VAL A 55 0.14 -2.81 7.08
CA VAL A 55 -0.52 -1.55 6.77
C VAL A 55 -1.97 -1.61 7.26
N VAL A 56 -2.40 -0.56 7.95
CA VAL A 56 -3.76 -0.41 8.49
C VAL A 56 -4.51 0.79 7.92
N ALA A 57 -3.83 1.71 7.23
CA ALA A 57 -4.48 2.77 6.47
C ALA A 57 -3.61 3.22 5.30
N ILE A 58 -4.26 3.62 4.20
CA ILE A 58 -3.65 4.20 3.00
C ILE A 58 -4.56 5.33 2.54
N ASP A 59 -3.99 6.52 2.34
CA ASP A 59 -4.62 7.65 1.65
C ASP A 59 -3.60 8.24 0.68
N ILE A 60 -3.67 7.86 -0.59
CA ILE A 60 -2.70 8.24 -1.63
C ILE A 60 -3.40 8.57 -2.94
N LYS A 61 -2.79 9.46 -3.73
CA LYS A 61 -3.29 9.90 -5.04
C LYS A 61 -2.16 10.04 -6.06
N SER A 62 -2.54 9.97 -7.32
CA SER A 62 -1.70 10.25 -8.48
C SER A 62 -2.27 11.41 -9.27
N ASN A 63 -1.38 12.27 -9.78
CA ASN A 63 -1.71 13.35 -10.71
C ASN A 63 -1.14 13.13 -12.12
N ASP A 64 -0.52 11.97 -12.37
CA ASP A 64 0.23 11.65 -13.60
C ASP A 64 -0.20 10.29 -14.20
N GLY A 65 -1.44 9.89 -13.93
CA GLY A 65 -2.04 8.68 -14.50
C GLY A 65 -1.58 7.39 -13.83
N GLY A 66 -1.03 7.47 -12.61
CA GLY A 66 -0.57 6.34 -11.81
C GLY A 66 0.94 6.08 -11.90
N GLN A 67 1.71 6.94 -12.59
CA GLN A 67 3.17 6.80 -12.64
C GLN A 67 3.81 7.10 -11.28
N THR A 68 3.27 8.07 -10.55
CA THR A 68 3.59 8.30 -9.14
C THR A 68 2.34 8.32 -8.28
N LEU A 69 2.46 7.80 -7.06
CA LEU A 69 1.44 7.87 -6.02
C LEU A 69 2.05 8.50 -4.78
N ASN A 70 1.39 9.49 -4.19
CA ASN A 70 1.86 10.19 -3.01
C ASN A 70 0.72 10.43 -2.01
N GLY A 71 1.07 10.49 -0.73
CA GLY A 71 0.12 10.70 0.35
C GLY A 71 0.65 10.13 1.66
N THR A 72 -0.19 9.40 2.39
CA THR A 72 0.18 8.80 3.66
C THR A 72 -0.22 7.33 3.76
N ILE A 73 0.52 6.60 4.58
CA ILE A 73 0.16 5.26 5.04
C ILE A 73 0.28 5.18 6.56
N THR A 74 -0.33 4.18 7.16
CA THR A 74 -0.15 3.87 8.59
C THR A 74 0.16 2.39 8.75
N TYR A 75 1.25 2.06 9.44
CA TYR A 75 1.53 0.71 9.91
C TYR A 75 0.86 0.46 11.26
N SER A 76 0.51 -0.80 11.55
CA SER A 76 -0.14 -1.19 12.81
C SER A 76 0.67 -0.72 14.02
N GLY A 77 0.02 -0.04 14.96
CA GLY A 77 0.64 0.50 16.18
C GLY A 77 1.37 1.84 16.01
N GLU A 78 1.38 2.44 14.82
CA GLU A 78 2.04 3.71 14.53
C GLU A 78 1.05 4.84 14.21
N GLY A 79 1.57 6.07 14.12
CA GLY A 79 0.88 7.18 13.47
C GLY A 79 1.11 7.20 11.95
N PRO A 80 0.40 8.05 11.20
CA PRO A 80 0.61 8.19 9.76
C PRO A 80 2.03 8.64 9.41
N ILE A 81 2.56 8.09 8.32
CA ILE A 81 3.86 8.44 7.74
C ILE A 81 3.69 8.84 6.28
N GLY A 82 4.58 9.70 5.78
CA GLY A 82 4.60 10.08 4.37
C GLY A 82 4.88 8.87 3.48
N PHE A 83 4.22 8.83 2.33
CA PHE A 83 4.33 7.78 1.33
C PHE A 83 4.59 8.40 -0.05
N TRP A 84 5.59 7.88 -0.74
CA TRP A 84 5.86 8.18 -2.13
C TRP A 84 6.16 6.89 -2.87
N ALA A 85 5.53 6.68 -4.01
CA ALA A 85 5.72 5.49 -4.83
C ALA A 85 5.91 5.89 -6.29
N THR A 86 6.94 5.32 -6.91
CA THR A 86 7.22 5.52 -8.34
C THR A 86 7.11 4.17 -9.04
N GLN A 87 6.28 4.12 -10.07
CA GLN A 87 6.10 2.93 -10.90
C GLN A 87 7.42 2.59 -11.61
N PHE A 88 7.72 1.30 -11.74
CA PHE A 88 8.82 0.86 -12.58
C PHE A 88 8.43 -0.36 -13.42
N GLY A 89 9.05 -0.47 -14.60
CA GLY A 89 8.67 -1.48 -15.59
C GLY A 89 7.32 -1.16 -16.26
N SER A 90 6.71 -2.17 -16.87
CA SER A 90 5.42 -2.08 -17.58
C SER A 90 4.23 -2.57 -16.73
N ASN A 91 4.47 -2.87 -15.47
CA ASN A 91 3.51 -3.54 -14.59
C ASN A 91 3.02 -2.59 -13.49
N ASN A 92 2.24 -3.14 -12.56
CA ASN A 92 1.75 -2.44 -11.37
C ASN A 92 2.78 -2.48 -10.20
N ASP A 93 4.07 -2.53 -10.52
CA ASP A 93 5.17 -2.58 -9.56
C ASP A 93 5.66 -1.17 -9.22
N TYR A 94 5.76 -0.87 -7.92
CA TYR A 94 6.14 0.44 -7.41
C TYR A 94 7.30 0.36 -6.45
N LYS A 95 8.30 1.21 -6.65
CA LYS A 95 9.34 1.47 -5.65
C LYS A 95 8.78 2.49 -4.67
N VAL A 96 8.69 2.10 -3.40
CA VAL A 96 8.11 2.92 -2.34
C VAL A 96 9.21 3.54 -1.50
N GLU A 97 8.98 4.78 -1.09
CA GLU A 97 9.73 5.51 -0.09
C GLU A 97 8.77 6.01 0.98
N THR A 98 9.24 6.07 2.23
CA THR A 98 8.43 6.54 3.37
C THR A 98 9.17 7.55 4.21
N GLN A 99 8.43 8.46 4.84
CA GLN A 99 8.96 9.57 5.63
C GLN A 99 8.29 9.63 7.01
N TRP A 100 9.09 9.57 8.07
CA TRP A 100 8.62 9.68 9.45
C TRP A 100 9.50 10.65 10.24
N GLY A 101 8.97 11.24 11.31
CA GLY A 101 9.67 12.27 12.10
C GLY A 101 9.47 13.71 11.62
N GLY A 102 8.51 13.94 10.72
CA GLY A 102 8.13 15.25 10.20
C GLY A 102 8.70 15.56 8.81
N ASP A 103 8.22 16.66 8.22
CA ASP A 103 8.43 16.97 6.79
C ASP A 103 9.90 17.20 6.39
N ALA A 104 10.77 17.51 7.35
CA ALA A 104 12.21 17.71 7.14
C ALA A 104 13.04 16.43 7.27
N ALA A 105 12.42 15.31 7.68
CA ALA A 105 13.10 14.03 7.79
C ALA A 105 13.47 13.47 6.40
N PRO A 106 14.56 12.70 6.28
CA PRO A 106 14.88 12.04 5.02
C PRO A 106 13.80 11.00 4.66
N TRP A 107 13.63 10.77 3.36
CA TRP A 107 12.87 9.63 2.83
C TRP A 107 13.72 8.37 2.96
N ASN A 108 13.08 7.26 3.30
CA ASN A 108 13.71 5.97 3.50
C ASN A 108 13.07 4.93 2.60
N ASP A 109 13.84 3.90 2.24
CA ASP A 109 13.34 2.79 1.41
C ASP A 109 12.14 2.10 2.07
N GLY A 110 11.01 2.11 1.36
CA GLY A 110 9.75 1.48 1.74
C GLY A 110 9.51 0.14 1.05
N GLY A 111 10.48 -0.35 0.26
CA GLY A 111 10.40 -1.61 -0.47
C GLY A 111 9.58 -1.54 -1.75
N THR A 112 9.21 -2.70 -2.29
CA THR A 112 8.42 -2.81 -3.52
C THR A 112 6.99 -3.21 -3.21
N TRP A 113 6.03 -2.49 -3.78
CA TRP A 113 4.60 -2.79 -3.67
C TRP A 113 4.03 -3.14 -5.04
N VAL A 114 2.95 -3.91 -5.05
CA VAL A 114 2.16 -4.20 -6.25
C VAL A 114 0.78 -3.59 -6.06
N ILE A 115 0.46 -2.56 -6.83
CA ILE A 115 -0.74 -1.72 -6.66
C ILE A 115 -1.56 -1.69 -7.95
N GLY A 116 -2.65 -2.44 -7.97
CA GLY A 116 -3.47 -2.64 -9.17
C GLY A 116 -3.23 -4.01 -9.81
N SER A 117 -4.18 -4.43 -10.64
CA SER A 117 -4.12 -5.72 -11.36
C SER A 117 -4.42 -5.61 -12.86
N ARG A 118 -4.86 -4.43 -13.32
CA ARG A 118 -5.16 -4.19 -14.74
C ARG A 118 -3.87 -3.88 -15.51
N THR A 119 -3.86 -4.29 -16.78
CA THR A 119 -2.84 -3.90 -17.75
C THR A 119 -3.19 -2.52 -18.33
N ASP A 120 -2.20 -1.63 -18.46
CA ASP A 120 -2.31 -0.30 -19.09
C ASP A 120 -3.34 0.67 -18.47
N GLN A 121 -3.88 0.34 -17.30
CA GLN A 121 -4.78 1.21 -16.55
C GLN A 121 -4.42 1.15 -15.06
N HIS A 122 -3.67 2.16 -14.61
CA HIS A 122 -3.11 2.18 -13.27
C HIS A 122 -4.05 2.80 -12.24
N VAL A 123 -3.81 2.49 -10.98
CA VAL A 123 -4.50 3.08 -9.84
C VAL A 123 -4.05 4.54 -9.68
N VAL A 124 -5.01 5.45 -9.48
CA VAL A 124 -4.76 6.88 -9.29
C VAL A 124 -5.24 7.40 -7.94
N ALA A 125 -5.98 6.61 -7.17
CA ALA A 125 -6.30 6.92 -5.79
C ALA A 125 -6.58 5.65 -4.98
N ILE A 126 -6.20 5.66 -3.70
CA ILE A 126 -6.56 4.65 -2.71
C ILE A 126 -6.92 5.37 -1.42
N ASP A 127 -8.07 5.02 -0.85
CA ASP A 127 -8.48 5.41 0.50
C ASP A 127 -9.05 4.16 1.18
N VAL A 128 -8.25 3.50 2.00
CA VAL A 128 -8.61 2.23 2.65
C VAL A 128 -8.11 2.18 4.09
N GLN A 129 -8.83 1.42 4.92
CA GLN A 129 -8.50 1.21 6.32
C GLN A 129 -8.72 -0.25 6.75
N SER A 130 -8.00 -0.65 7.78
CA SER A 130 -8.14 -1.94 8.46
C SER A 130 -8.53 -1.72 9.92
N ASN A 131 -9.49 -2.52 10.39
CA ASN A 131 -9.91 -2.56 11.80
C ASN A 131 -9.45 -3.84 12.51
N ASP A 132 -8.64 -4.66 11.85
CA ASP A 132 -8.21 -5.98 12.33
C ASP A 132 -6.68 -6.19 12.22
N GLY A 133 -5.93 -5.09 12.27
CA GLY A 133 -4.46 -5.11 12.28
C GLY A 133 -3.84 -5.48 10.92
N GLY A 134 -4.54 -5.20 9.82
CA GLY A 134 -4.10 -5.46 8.45
C GLY A 134 -4.51 -6.83 7.92
N GLN A 135 -5.44 -7.55 8.55
CA GLN A 135 -5.96 -8.79 7.95
C GLN A 135 -6.93 -8.49 6.81
N THR A 136 -7.73 -7.43 6.95
CA THR A 136 -8.60 -6.90 5.91
C THR A 136 -8.38 -5.40 5.73
N LEU A 137 -8.39 -4.94 4.48
CA LEU A 137 -8.41 -3.54 4.09
C LEU A 137 -9.70 -3.26 3.34
N ASN A 138 -10.46 -2.25 3.76
CA ASN A 138 -11.74 -1.89 3.18
C ASN A 138 -11.74 -0.39 2.85
N GLY A 139 -12.36 -0.02 1.74
CA GLY A 139 -12.49 1.39 1.35
C GLY A 139 -12.75 1.54 -0.13
N THR A 140 -12.06 2.47 -0.77
CA THR A 140 -12.21 2.76 -2.20
C THR A 140 -10.86 2.86 -2.91
N ILE A 141 -10.89 2.59 -4.22
CA ILE A 141 -9.81 2.92 -5.13
C ILE A 141 -10.38 3.60 -6.38
N THR A 142 -9.51 4.25 -7.15
CA THR A 142 -9.86 4.78 -8.47
C THR A 142 -8.81 4.33 -9.48
N TYR A 143 -9.25 3.75 -10.60
CA TYR A 143 -8.39 3.53 -11.76
C TYR A 143 -8.38 4.76 -12.67
N SER A 144 -7.29 4.97 -13.42
CA SER A 144 -7.15 6.09 -14.34
C SER A 144 -8.32 6.15 -15.34
N GLY A 145 -8.93 7.32 -15.48
CA GLY A 145 -10.09 7.56 -16.35
C GLY A 145 -11.46 7.12 -15.78
N GLU A 146 -11.52 6.61 -14.55
CA GLU A 146 -12.75 6.12 -13.93
C GLU A 146 -13.18 6.94 -12.69
N GLY A 147 -14.39 6.67 -12.20
CA GLY A 147 -14.82 7.08 -10.87
C GLY A 147 -14.39 6.07 -9.78
N PRO A 148 -14.49 6.42 -8.50
CA PRO A 148 -14.15 5.52 -7.40
C PRO A 148 -15.00 4.25 -7.41
N ILE A 149 -14.36 3.12 -7.10
CA ILE A 149 -14.98 1.81 -6.88
C ILE A 149 -14.65 1.31 -5.49
N SER A 150 -15.51 0.45 -4.94
CA SER A 150 -15.25 -0.13 -3.63
C SER A 150 -14.10 -1.12 -3.70
N PHE A 151 -13.31 -1.21 -2.62
CA PHE A 151 -12.16 -2.08 -2.48
C PHE A 151 -12.30 -2.93 -1.22
N LYS A 152 -12.00 -4.21 -1.35
CA LYS A 152 -11.74 -5.12 -0.23
C LYS A 152 -10.51 -5.94 -0.52
N GLY A 153 -9.49 -5.82 0.32
CA GLY A 153 -8.31 -6.67 0.31
C GLY A 153 -8.36 -7.63 1.49
N GLN A 154 -8.31 -8.93 1.23
CA GLN A 154 -8.15 -9.97 2.25
C GLN A 154 -6.73 -10.49 2.19
N ARG A 155 -5.99 -10.37 3.28
CA ARG A 155 -4.62 -10.85 3.34
C ARG A 155 -4.57 -12.37 3.19
N GLU A 156 -3.63 -12.87 2.39
CA GLU A 156 -3.38 -14.30 2.27
C GLU A 156 -2.81 -14.84 3.59
N ARG A 157 -3.40 -15.95 4.07
CA ARG A 157 -2.81 -16.71 5.18
C ARG A 157 -1.81 -17.70 4.58
N ILE A 158 -0.59 -17.68 5.10
CA ILE A 158 0.43 -18.70 4.86
C ILE A 158 0.47 -19.70 6.00
#